data_AF-X1AWM4-F1
#
_entry.id   AF-X1AWM4-F1
#
_cell.length_a   1.000
_cell.length_b   1.000
_cell.length_c   1.000
_cell.angle_alpha   90.00
_cell.angle_beta   90.00
_cell.angle_gamma   90.00
#
_symmetry.space_group_name_H-M   'P 1'
#
loop_
_entity.id
_entity.type
_entity.pdbx_description
1 polymer ?
#
loop_
_entity_poly.entity_id
_entity_poly.type
_entity_poly.pdbx_seq_one_letter_code
_entity_poly.pdbx_strand_id
1 'polypeptide(L)'
;MKGKNTSNNRQLLIKVLIRFVLVIILIGLILFLPAGSIKFWEAWVYIGILFTPMIFVLIYLLEKDPELLERRMKIKEKEEPQKVFV
;
A
#
# COMPACT_ATOMS: atom_id res chain seq x y z
N MET A 1 -17.03 16.53 24.46
CA MET A 1 -15.75 17.28 24.45
C MET A 1 -14.59 16.31 24.49
N LYS A 2 -13.54 16.60 23.70
CA LYS A 2 -12.12 16.19 23.85
C LYS A 2 -11.58 15.13 22.88
N GLY A 3 -10.61 15.56 22.08
CA GLY A 3 -9.55 14.71 21.52
C GLY A 3 -9.58 14.52 20.01
N LYS A 4 -9.41 15.59 19.22
CA LYS A 4 -8.20 15.80 18.40
C LYS A 4 -7.56 14.51 17.86
N ASN A 5 -7.83 14.20 16.59
CA ASN A 5 -6.81 14.07 15.53
C ASN A 5 -7.43 13.45 14.28
N THR A 6 -8.04 14.28 13.44
CA THR A 6 -8.11 14.11 11.98
C THR A 6 -6.69 14.26 11.40
N SER A 7 -5.76 13.41 11.84
CA SER A 7 -4.37 13.46 11.43
C SER A 7 -4.21 12.82 10.05
N ASN A 8 -4.27 13.66 9.02
CA ASN A 8 -3.49 13.51 7.80
C ASN A 8 -3.65 12.17 7.04
N ASN A 9 -4.87 11.86 6.58
CA ASN A 9 -5.13 10.73 5.67
C ASN A 9 -4.20 10.72 4.45
N ARG A 10 -3.87 11.91 3.93
CA ARG A 10 -2.84 12.09 2.88
C ARG A 10 -1.46 11.59 3.28
N GLN A 11 -1.02 11.79 4.52
CA GLN A 11 0.31 11.33 4.96
C GLN A 11 0.36 9.81 5.08
N LEU A 12 -0.74 9.16 5.46
CA LEU A 12 -0.84 7.69 5.47
C LEU A 12 -0.80 7.13 4.05
N LEU A 13 -1.56 7.72 3.13
CA LEU A 13 -1.52 7.36 1.71
C LEU A 13 -0.13 7.54 1.11
N ILE A 14 0.54 8.66 1.39
CA ILE A 14 1.92 8.91 0.98
C ILE A 14 2.86 7.84 1.55
N LYS A 15 2.67 7.42 2.80
CA LYS A 15 3.50 6.38 3.42
C LYS A 15 3.33 5.02 2.75
N VAL A 16 2.10 4.66 2.41
CA VAL A 16 1.79 3.44 1.64
C VAL A 16 2.40 3.53 0.25
N LEU A 17 2.18 4.64 -0.45
CA LEU A 17 2.71 4.89 -1.78
C LEU A 17 4.24 4.81 -1.82
N ILE A 18 4.93 5.44 -0.87
CA ILE A 18 6.39 5.39 -0.75
C ILE A 18 6.86 3.94 -0.53
N ARG A 19 6.22 3.21 0.38
CA ARG A 19 6.57 1.82 0.68
C ARG A 19 6.31 0.91 -0.53
N PHE A 20 5.27 1.21 -1.30
CA PHE A 20 4.92 0.52 -2.54
C PHE A 20 5.93 0.78 -3.66
N VAL A 21 6.32 2.04 -3.86
CA VAL A 21 7.36 2.45 -4.82
C VAL A 21 8.72 1.84 -4.45
N LEU A 22 9.04 1.75 -3.16
CA LEU A 22 10.25 1.05 -2.70
C LEU A 22 10.26 -0.43 -3.10
N VAL A 23 9.12 -1.12 -2.99
CA VAL A 23 9.01 -2.52 -3.42
C VAL A 23 9.16 -2.65 -4.93
N ILE A 24 8.57 -1.74 -5.71
CA ILE A 24 8.74 -1.69 -7.18
C ILE A 24 10.22 -1.57 -7.56
N ILE A 25 10.93 -0.63 -6.91
CA ILE A 25 12.36 -0.40 -7.15
C ILE A 25 13.19 -1.62 -6.75
N LEU A 26 12.89 -2.24 -5.61
CA LEU A 26 13.58 -3.43 -5.13
C LEU A 26 13.44 -4.62 -6.10
N ILE A 27 12.21 -4.87 -6.58
CA ILE A 27 11.92 -5.89 -7.59
C ILE A 27 12.65 -5.57 -8.89
N GLY A 28 12.63 -4.31 -9.33
CA GLY A 28 13.41 -3.85 -10.47
C GLY A 28 14.89 -4.19 -10.32
N LEU A 29 15.51 -3.82 -9.20
CA LEU A 29 16.91 -4.14 -8.91
C LEU A 29 17.19 -5.65 -8.97
N ILE A 30 16.33 -6.48 -8.37
CA ILE A 30 16.49 -7.95 -8.39
C ILE A 30 16.37 -8.52 -9.81
N LEU A 31 15.54 -7.93 -10.67
CA LEU A 31 15.38 -8.36 -12.07
C LEU A 31 16.53 -7.84 -12.96
N PHE A 32 17.01 -6.61 -12.74
CA PHE A 32 18.06 -5.99 -13.54
C PHE A 32 19.48 -6.41 -13.14
N LEU A 33 19.72 -6.79 -11.87
CA LEU A 33 21.02 -7.31 -11.40
C LEU A 33 21.52 -8.52 -12.20
N PRO A 34 20.74 -9.62 -12.34
CA PRO A 34 21.17 -10.80 -13.10
C PRO A 34 21.20 -10.52 -14.61
N ALA A 35 20.38 -9.57 -15.08
CA ALA A 35 20.32 -9.14 -16.46
C ALA A 35 21.55 -8.32 -16.90
N GLY A 36 22.24 -7.64 -15.97
CA GLY A 36 23.39 -6.78 -16.26
C GLY A 36 23.07 -5.59 -17.16
N SER A 37 21.79 -5.33 -17.46
CA SER A 37 21.33 -4.30 -18.38
C SER A 37 19.95 -3.80 -17.98
N ILE A 38 19.71 -2.50 -18.15
CA ILE A 38 18.44 -1.83 -17.86
C ILE A 38 17.51 -1.85 -19.09
N LYS A 39 18.00 -2.37 -20.23
CA LYS A 39 17.26 -2.46 -21.50
C LYS A 39 16.30 -3.67 -21.60
N PHE A 40 16.00 -4.34 -20.49
CA PHE A 40 14.99 -5.41 -20.47
C PHE A 40 13.58 -4.80 -20.43
N TRP A 41 12.99 -4.63 -21.61
CA TRP A 41 11.63 -4.11 -21.77
C TRP A 41 10.59 -5.02 -21.12
N GLU A 42 10.84 -6.32 -21.13
CA GLU A 42 10.04 -7.39 -20.55
C GLU A 42 9.90 -7.23 -19.03
N ALA A 43 10.98 -6.79 -18.36
CA ALA A 43 10.94 -6.50 -16.93
C ALA A 43 10.01 -5.31 -16.61
N TRP A 44 10.03 -4.26 -17.45
CA TRP A 44 9.12 -3.12 -17.31
C TRP A 44 7.66 -3.51 -17.59
N VAL A 45 7.41 -4.35 -18.59
CA VAL A 45 6.08 -4.88 -18.90
C VAL A 45 5.56 -5.75 -17.76
N TYR A 46 6.40 -6.63 -17.21
CA TYR A 46 6.06 -7.46 -16.06
C TYR A 46 5.72 -6.64 -14.82
N ILE A 47 6.55 -5.65 -14.50
CA ILE A 47 6.28 -4.69 -13.40
C ILE A 47 4.96 -3.96 -13.67
N GLY A 48 4.76 -3.42 -14.88
CA GLY A 48 3.52 -2.74 -15.25
C GLY A 48 2.29 -3.61 -14.99
N ILE A 49 2.25 -4.81 -15.58
CA ILE A 49 1.13 -5.74 -15.45
C ILE A 49 0.86 -6.14 -14.00
N LEU A 50 1.90 -6.38 -13.21
CA LEU A 50 1.77 -6.80 -11.81
C LEU A 50 1.20 -5.67 -10.95
N PHE A 51 1.64 -4.43 -11.18
CA PHE A 51 1.24 -3.28 -10.36
C PHE A 51 -0.04 -2.57 -10.84
N THR A 52 -0.42 -2.69 -12.12
CA THR A 52 -1.66 -2.11 -12.67
C THR A 52 -2.92 -2.46 -11.86
N PRO A 53 -3.27 -3.74 -11.61
CA PRO A 53 -4.49 -4.07 -10.89
C PRO A 53 -4.42 -3.57 -9.43
N MET A 54 -3.23 -3.57 -8.84
CA MET A 54 -3.06 -3.15 -7.45
C MET A 54 -3.27 -1.64 -7.27
N ILE A 55 -2.77 -0.82 -8.20
CA ILE A 55 -3.02 0.63 -8.24
C ILE A 55 -4.50 0.89 -8.57
N PHE A 56 -5.07 0.14 -9.51
CA PHE A 56 -6.47 0.30 -9.89
C PHE A 56 -7.43 0.05 -8.72
N VAL A 57 -7.21 -1.04 -7.97
CA VAL A 57 -7.99 -1.34 -6.75
C VAL A 57 -7.77 -0.27 -5.67
N LEU A 58 -6.55 0.25 -5.52
CA LEU A 58 -6.27 1.33 -4.58
C LEU A 58 -7.07 2.59 -4.90
N ILE A 59 -7.08 3.03 -6.17
CA ILE A 59 -7.83 4.21 -6.62
C ILE A 59 -9.33 3.96 -6.48
N TYR A 60 -9.81 2.80 -6.94
CA TYR A 60 -11.21 2.42 -6.85
C TYR A 60 -11.72 2.44 -5.41
N LEU A 61 -10.96 1.87 -4.48
CA LEU A 61 -11.34 1.80 -3.07
C LEU A 61 -11.22 3.18 -2.38
N LEU A 62 -10.31 4.04 -2.82
CA LEU A 62 -10.26 5.44 -2.37
C LEU A 62 -11.50 6.24 -2.78
N GLU A 63 -11.99 6.02 -4.00
CA GLU A 63 -13.11 6.75 -4.56
C GLU A 63 -14.45 6.22 -4.02
N LYS A 64 -14.58 4.90 -3.86
CA LYS A 64 -15.82 4.27 -3.42
C LYS A 64 -15.98 4.27 -1.90
N ASP A 65 -14.93 3.95 -1.15
CA ASP A 65 -15.05 3.73 0.29
C ASP A 65 -13.71 3.90 1.05
N PRO A 66 -13.22 5.14 1.21
CA PRO A 66 -11.94 5.43 1.86
C PRO A 66 -11.97 5.12 3.37
N GLU A 67 -13.15 5.03 3.99
CA GLU A 67 -13.29 4.76 5.42
C GLU A 67 -12.92 3.31 5.77
N LEU A 68 -13.19 2.35 4.87
CA LEU A 68 -12.79 0.95 5.03
C LEU A 68 -11.27 0.75 4.95
N LEU A 69 -10.58 1.51 4.10
CA LEU A 69 -9.11 1.51 4.03
C LEU A 69 -8.49 2.03 5.32
N GLU A 70 -9.04 3.12 5.85
CA GLU A 70 -8.61 3.69 7.12
C GLU A 70 -8.79 2.72 8.29
N ARG A 71 -9.91 1.99 8.31
CA ARG A 71 -10.18 0.95 9.32
C ARG A 71 -9.27 -0.26 9.19
N ARG A 72 -9.04 -0.79 7.99
CA ARG A 72 -8.15 -1.95 7.78
C ARG A 72 -6.68 -1.66 8.06
N MET A 73 -6.26 -0.41 7.85
CA MET A 73 -4.87 -0.01 8.06
C MET A 73 -4.58 0.42 9.50
N LYS A 74 -5.63 0.73 10.29
CA LYS A 74 -5.56 0.73 11.76
C LYS A 74 -5.51 -0.72 12.25
N ILE A 75 -4.31 -1.32 12.23
CA ILE A 75 -3.99 -2.60 12.90
C ILE A 75 -4.13 -2.49 14.43
N LYS A 76 -4.34 -1.28 14.96
CA LYS A 76 -4.59 -1.05 16.37
C LYS A 76 -6.08 -1.14 16.63
N GLU A 77 -6.52 -2.33 17.04
CA GLU A 77 -7.82 -2.54 17.68
C GLU A 77 -7.90 -1.54 18.85
N LYS A 78 -8.91 -0.66 18.78
CA LYS A 78 -9.14 0.38 19.79
C LYS A 78 -9.97 -0.15 20.97
N GLU A 79 -10.62 -1.28 20.74
CA GLU A 79 -11.42 -2.02 21.71
C GLU A 79 -10.53 -3.00 22.46
N GLU A 80 -10.76 -3.14 23.76
CA GLU A 80 -10.02 -4.09 24.58
C GLU A 80 -10.26 -5.53 24.07
N PRO A 81 -9.25 -6.43 24.17
CA PRO A 81 -9.39 -7.81 23.72
C PRO A 81 -10.64 -8.42 24.33
N GLN A 82 -11.51 -8.95 23.47
CA GLN A 82 -12.76 -9.58 23.89
C GLN A 82 -12.43 -10.65 24.93
N LYS A 83 -12.81 -10.39 26.18
CA LYS A 83 -12.64 -11.36 27.27
C LYS A 83 -13.48 -12.58 26.92
N VAL A 84 -12.79 -13.70 26.67
CA VAL A 84 -13.42 -15.01 26.55
C VAL A 84 -14.13 -15.25 27.88
N PHE A 85 -15.47 -15.29 27.85
CA PHE A 85 -16.24 -15.78 28.98
C PHE A 85 -15.99 -17.29 29.07
N VAL A 86 -15.17 -17.68 30.05
CA VAL A 86 -15.04 -19.07 30.53
C VAL A 86 -16.02 -19.26 31.67
#